data_AF-A0A536GFT4-F1
#
_entry.id   AF-A0A536GFT4-F1
#
_cell.length_a   1.000
_cell.length_b   1.000
_cell.length_c   1.000
_cell.angle_alpha   90.00
_cell.angle_beta   90.00
_cell.angle_gamma   90.00
#
_symmetry.space_group_name_H-M   'P 1'
#
loop_
_entity.id
_entity.type
_entity.pdbx_description
1 polymer ?
#
loop_
_entity_poly.entity_id
_entity_poly.type
_entity_poly.pdbx_seq_one_letter_code
_entity_poly.pdbx_strand_id
1 'polypeptide(L)' 'MRQRHPWPRGRDGDLSERGFDQILADLEKTIAILAEGSAPLEELVAAHQRALKLHAEAQSRLTQLRAHVDETAKLLSE' A
#
# COMPACT_ATOMS: atom_id res chain seq x y z
N MET A 1 -12.00 6.61 -40.58
CA MET A 1 -11.55 6.97 -39.21
C MET A 1 -12.31 6.09 -38.23
N ARG A 2 -11.64 5.14 -37.57
CA ARG A 2 -12.29 4.22 -36.61
C ARG A 2 -12.27 4.87 -35.22
N GLN A 3 -13.44 5.17 -34.70
CA GLN A 3 -13.62 5.65 -33.34
C GLN A 3 -13.22 4.55 -32.35
N ARG A 4 -12.33 4.88 -31.41
CA ARG A 4 -11.97 3.99 -30.32
C ARG A 4 -12.90 4.29 -29.15
N HIS A 5 -13.72 3.30 -28.78
CA HIS A 5 -14.50 3.32 -27.56
C HIS A 5 -13.58 3.35 -26.33
N PRO A 6 -13.86 4.19 -25.32
CA PRO A 6 -13.17 4.13 -24.04
C PRO A 6 -13.73 2.95 -23.24
N TRP A 7 -12.84 2.03 -22.85
CA TRP A 7 -13.19 0.93 -21.96
C TRP A 7 -13.55 1.46 -20.56
N PRO A 8 -14.52 0.84 -19.85
CA PRO A 8 -14.81 1.19 -18.47
C PRO A 8 -13.63 0.72 -17.62
N ARG A 9 -12.92 1.68 -17.04
CA ARG A 9 -11.86 1.44 -16.06
C ARG A 9 -12.50 0.68 -14.89
N GLY A 10 -12.08 -0.56 -14.69
CA GLY A 10 -12.55 -1.44 -13.62
C GLY A 10 -12.52 -0.71 -12.28
N ARG A 11 -13.72 -0.47 -11.76
CA ARG A 11 -13.98 0.13 -10.45
C ARG A 11 -14.04 -1.02 -9.45
N ASP A 12 -12.87 -1.59 -9.15
CA ASP A 12 -12.62 -2.50 -8.03
C ASP A 12 -11.39 -2.06 -7.23
N GLY A 13 -11.05 -0.77 -7.32
CA GLY A 13 -9.94 -0.15 -6.59
C GLY A 13 -10.32 0.41 -5.22
N ASP A 14 -11.43 -0.04 -4.63
CA ASP A 14 -12.02 0.60 -3.45
C ASP A 14 -12.45 -0.44 -2.40
N LEU A 15 -11.47 -1.05 -1.71
CA LEU A 15 -11.72 -1.84 -0.50
C LEU A 15 -10.83 -1.41 0.67
N SER A 16 -10.67 -0.09 0.88
CA SER A 16 -10.48 0.55 2.20
C SER A 16 -10.13 2.03 2.07
N GLU A 17 -10.58 2.86 3.03
CA GLU A 17 -10.46 4.33 3.15
C GLU A 17 -9.06 4.96 2.93
N ARG A 18 -8.03 4.14 2.73
CA ARG A 18 -6.70 4.58 2.27
C ARG A 18 -6.16 3.47 1.36
N GLY A 19 -5.84 3.75 0.09
CA GLY A 19 -5.32 2.74 -0.83
C GLY A 19 -3.95 2.18 -0.41
N PHE A 20 -3.60 0.95 -0.84
CA PHE A 20 -2.29 0.34 -0.54
C PHE A 20 -1.13 1.20 -1.07
N ASP A 21 -1.27 1.75 -2.27
CA ASP A 21 -0.29 2.67 -2.86
C ASP A 21 -0.07 3.93 -2.01
N GLN A 22 -1.13 4.41 -1.33
CA GLN A 22 -1.01 5.56 -0.45
C GLN A 22 -0.21 5.23 0.82
N ILE A 23 -0.33 4.01 1.36
CA ILE A 23 0.51 3.57 2.48
C ILE A 23 1.97 3.51 2.06
N LEU A 24 2.25 2.92 0.90
CA LEU A 24 3.62 2.82 0.38
C LEU A 24 4.22 4.20 0.16
N ALA A 25 3.47 5.11 -0.49
CA ALA A 25 3.93 6.48 -0.71
C ALA A 25 4.23 7.22 0.60
N ASP A 26 3.43 7.00 1.65
CA ASP A 26 3.68 7.63 2.95
C ASP A 26 4.83 6.97 3.71
N LEU A 27 5.06 5.67 3.51
CA LEU A 27 6.22 4.97 4.05
C LEU A 27 7.51 5.48 3.39
N GLU A 28 7.52 5.59 2.06
CA GLU A 28 8.66 6.11 1.28
C GLU A 28 9.04 7.54 1.71
N LYS A 29 8.05 8.43 1.86
CA LYS A 29 8.28 9.79 2.39
C LYS A 29 8.88 9.76 3.79
N THR A 30 8.39 8.88 4.65
CA THR A 30 8.89 8.77 6.02
C THR A 30 10.33 8.23 6.05
N ILE A 31 10.66 7.28 5.18
CA ILE A 31 12.01 6.75 5.00
C ILE A 31 12.94 7.84 4.45
N ALA A 32 12.49 8.69 3.53
CA ALA A 32 13.28 9.79 3.00
C ALA A 32 13.73 10.76 4.12
N ILE A 33 12.83 11.11 5.04
CA ILE A 33 13.15 11.94 6.22
C ILE A 33 14.20 11.26 7.10
N LEU A 34 14.06 9.96 7.36
CA LEU A 34 15.02 9.19 8.14
C LEU A 34 16.40 9.09 7.46
N ALA A 35 16.40 8.94 6.13
CA ALA A 35 17.61 8.81 5.33
C ALA A 35 18.36 10.14 5.20
N GLU A 36 17.66 11.26 5.20
CA GLU A 36 18.27 12.59 5.20
C GLU A 36 19.08 12.84 6.49
N GLY A 37 18.58 12.35 7.63
CA GLY A 37 19.36 12.27 8.87
C GLY A 37 19.77 13.61 9.50
N SER A 38 19.32 14.74 8.93
CA SER A 38 19.60 16.09 9.42
C SER A 38 18.53 16.63 10.37
N ALA A 39 17.41 15.92 10.53
CA ALA A 39 16.35 16.29 11.44
C ALA A 39 16.76 16.08 12.92
N PRO A 40 16.18 16.84 13.86
CA PRO A 40 16.36 16.60 15.30
C PRO A 40 16.02 15.16 15.70
N LEU A 41 16.65 14.67 16.77
CA LEU A 41 16.48 13.29 17.22
C LEU A 41 15.02 12.94 17.49
N GLU A 42 14.26 13.85 18.11
CA GLU A 42 12.84 13.69 18.40
C GLU A 42 12.02 13.48 17.12
N GLU A 43 12.34 14.23 16.06
CA GLU A 43 11.69 14.11 14.76
C GLU A 43 12.06 12.82 14.05
N LEU A 44 13.33 12.39 14.13
CA LEU A 44 13.78 11.10 13.61
C LEU A 44 13.10 9.93 14.33
N VAL A 45 12.97 10.01 15.66
CA VAL A 45 12.25 8.99 16.45
C VAL A 45 10.77 8.94 16.05
N ALA A 46 10.12 10.09 15.90
CA ALA A 46 8.73 10.16 15.47
C ALA A 46 8.53 9.60 14.06
N ALA A 47 9.43 9.92 13.12
CA ALA A 47 9.44 9.37 11.77
C ALA A 47 9.65 7.85 11.80
N HIS A 48 10.56 7.35 12.63
CA HIS A 48 10.81 5.91 12.76
C HIS A 48 9.56 5.17 13.28
N GLN A 49 8.91 5.69 14.32
CA GLN A 49 7.68 5.11 14.85
C GLN A 49 6.54 5.11 13.82
N ARG A 50 6.45 6.18 13.00
CA ARG A 50 5.50 6.25 11.90
C ARG A 50 5.80 5.22 10.81
N ALA A 51 7.07 5.04 10.44
CA ALA A 51 7.49 4.04 9.46
C ALA A 51 7.11 2.62 9.92
N LEU A 52 7.33 2.29 11.20
CA LEU A 52 6.94 0.98 11.74
C LEU A 52 5.43 0.72 11.65
N LYS A 53 4.59 1.73 11.93
CA LYS A 53 3.13 1.61 11.81
C LYS A 53 2.70 1.40 10.36
N LEU A 54 3.22 2.19 9.43
CA LEU A 54 2.93 2.07 8.00
C LEU A 54 3.39 0.73 7.43
N HIS A 55 4.56 0.25 7.86
CA HIS A 55 5.08 -1.06 7.48
C HIS A 55 4.16 -2.19 7.97
N ALA A 56 3.73 -2.16 9.23
CA ALA A 56 2.80 -3.15 9.77
C ALA A 56 1.45 -3.15 9.02
N GLU A 57 0.93 -1.97 8.68
CA GLU A 57 -0.31 -1.83 7.89
C GLU A 57 -0.15 -2.42 6.47
N ALA A 58 0.97 -2.11 5.80
CA ALA A 58 1.27 -2.68 4.48
C ALA A 58 1.38 -4.21 4.52
N GLN A 59 2.08 -4.77 5.52
CA GLN A 59 2.21 -6.21 5.70
C GLN A 59 0.85 -6.89 5.95
N SER A 60 -0.01 -6.28 6.77
CA SER A 60 -1.35 -6.79 7.04
C SER A 60 -2.17 -6.90 5.75
N ARG A 61 -2.14 -5.85 4.90
CA ARG A 61 -2.86 -5.84 3.62
C ARG A 61 -2.33 -6.86 2.62
N LEU A 62 -1.00 -7.02 2.52
CA LEU A 62 -0.42 -8.06 1.67
C LEU A 62 -0.80 -9.46 2.15
N THR A 63 -0.88 -9.66 3.47
CA THR A 63 -1.32 -10.94 4.04
C THR A 63 -2.78 -11.23 3.70
N GLN A 64 -3.65 -10.22 3.79
CA GLN A 64 -5.06 -10.33 3.39
C GLN A 64 -5.19 -10.64 1.90
N LEU A 65 -4.48 -9.91 1.03
CA LEU A 65 -4.49 -10.15 -0.40
C LEU A 65 -4.00 -11.56 -0.74
N ARG A 66 -2.95 -12.03 -0.06
CA ARG A 66 -2.45 -13.39 -0.22
C ARG A 66 -3.50 -14.43 0.17
N ALA A 67 -4.18 -14.25 1.29
CA ALA A 67 -5.24 -15.16 1.72
C ALA A 67 -6.38 -15.22 0.69
N HIS A 68 -6.79 -14.09 0.12
CA HIS A 68 -7.79 -14.05 -0.94
C HIS A 68 -7.35 -14.76 -2.21
N VAL A 69 -6.09 -14.59 -2.62
CA VAL A 69 -5.53 -15.31 -3.78
C VAL A 69 -5.49 -16.81 -3.52
N ASP A 70 -5.06 -17.24 -2.34
CA ASP A 70 -4.97 -18.66 -1.97
C ASP A 70 -6.38 -19.29 -1.91
N GLU A 71 -7.38 -18.59 -1.38
CA GLU A 71 -8.79 -19.02 -1.39
C GLU A 71 -9.35 -19.15 -2.81
N THR A 72 -9.09 -18.15 -3.65
CA THR A 72 -9.53 -18.17 -5.06
C THR A 72 -8.88 -19.31 -5.84
N ALA A 73 -7.59 -19.56 -5.62
CA ALA A 73 -6.87 -20.67 -6.25
C ALA A 73 -7.45 -22.03 -5.86
N LYS A 74 -7.86 -22.18 -4.59
CA LYS A 74 -8.53 -23.39 -4.11
C LYS A 74 -9.87 -23.60 -4.82
N LEU A 75 -10.71 -22.57 -4.90
CA LEU A 75 -12.02 -22.63 -5.56
C LEU A 75 -11.92 -22.97 -7.05
N LEU A 76 -10.86 -22.56 -7.73
CA LEU A 76 -10.63 -22.86 -9.15
C LEU A 76 -10.06 -24.27 -9.40
N SER A 77 -9.60 -24.94 -8.35
CA SER A 77 -9.00 -26.28 -8.43
C SER A 77 -9.97 -27.40 -8.04
N GLU A 78 -11.19 -27.05 -7.59
CA GLU A 78 -12.32 -27.93 -7.28
C GLU A 78 -13.30 -28.02 -8.46
#